data_AF-A0A830HIW4-F1
#
_entry.id   AF-A0A830HIW4-F1
#
_cell.length_a   1.000
_cell.length_b   1.000
_cell.length_c   1.000
_cell.angle_alpha   90.00
_cell.angle_beta   90.00
_cell.angle_gamma   90.00
#
_symmetry.space_group_name_H-M   'P 1'
#
loop_
_entity.id
_entity.type
_entity.pdbx_description
1 polymer ?
#
loop_
_entity_poly.entity_id
_entity_poly.type
_entity_poly.pdbx_seq_one_letter_code
_entity_poly.pdbx_strand_id
1 'polypeptide(L)'
;MALPVGGIPAQVLFDKITSRISKLAYGLNPDFCDTVLVAQKVTAGVYKGVTTHELDELAAETAASMTAKHPDYSTLAARIAVSNLHKSTNKSFSEPGYVNERNGKDSPLVSESFYNFVMEHANRLDSKIIYDRDFHYDYFGFKIDNIYDTLKQCTTISAGGIGLSAHNIRATRHSSVTM
;
A
#
# COMPACT_ATOMS: atom_id res chain seq x y z
N MET A 1 -4.50 -42.23 19.91
CA MET A 1 -5.49 -41.63 18.99
C MET A 1 -5.72 -40.20 19.46
N ALA A 2 -5.24 -39.20 18.72
CA ALA A 2 -5.42 -37.78 19.03
C ALA A 2 -5.63 -37.00 17.71
N LEU A 3 -6.70 -36.22 17.63
CA LEU A 3 -7.01 -35.24 16.57
C LEU A 3 -7.48 -33.94 17.25
N PRO A 4 -7.50 -32.77 16.59
CA PRO A 4 -6.44 -32.10 15.84
C PRO A 4 -6.25 -30.62 16.30
N VAL A 5 -5.06 -30.02 16.17
CA VAL A 5 -4.86 -28.57 16.45
C VAL A 5 -4.52 -27.81 15.16
N GLY A 6 -5.56 -27.32 14.49
CA GLY A 6 -5.68 -25.98 13.87
C GLY A 6 -4.59 -25.40 12.96
N GLY A 7 -3.73 -26.19 12.34
CA GLY A 7 -2.81 -25.68 11.31
C GLY A 7 -3.52 -25.52 9.98
N ILE A 8 -3.48 -24.32 9.36
CA ILE A 8 -3.88 -24.16 7.96
C ILE A 8 -2.98 -25.08 7.11
N PRO A 9 -3.53 -25.99 6.28
CA PRO A 9 -2.70 -26.85 5.44
C PRO A 9 -1.77 -26.03 4.55
N ALA A 10 -0.52 -26.45 4.38
CA ALA A 10 0.47 -25.71 3.56
C ALA A 10 -0.05 -25.41 2.15
N GLN A 11 -0.80 -26.34 1.54
CA GLN A 11 -1.48 -26.15 0.27
C GLN A 11 -2.48 -24.98 0.31
N VAL A 12 -3.32 -24.92 1.34
CA VAL A 12 -4.33 -23.86 1.51
C VAL A 12 -3.65 -22.49 1.70
N LEU A 13 -2.50 -22.44 2.37
CA LEU A 13 -1.74 -21.20 2.53
C LEU A 13 -1.09 -20.75 1.21
N PHE A 14 -0.51 -21.69 0.48
CA PHE A 14 0.03 -21.46 -0.86
C PHE A 14 -1.04 -20.92 -1.82
N ASP A 15 -2.23 -21.53 -1.84
CA ASP A 15 -3.34 -21.11 -2.69
C ASP A 15 -3.80 -19.68 -2.35
N LYS A 16 -3.84 -19.33 -1.05
CA LYS A 16 -4.18 -17.96 -0.60
C LYS A 16 -3.16 -16.93 -1.03
N ILE A 17 -1.86 -17.23 -0.89
CA ILE A 17 -0.76 -16.36 -1.31
C ILE A 17 -0.82 -16.15 -2.81
N THR A 18 -0.90 -17.25 -3.56
CA THR A 18 -0.96 -17.24 -5.03
C THR A 18 -2.16 -16.42 -5.50
N SER A 19 -3.35 -16.68 -4.96
CA SER A 19 -4.57 -15.91 -5.31
C SER A 19 -4.42 -14.41 -5.05
N ARG A 20 -3.75 -14.02 -3.95
CA ARG A 20 -3.50 -12.62 -3.62
C ARG A 20 -2.54 -11.96 -4.62
N ILE A 21 -1.43 -12.62 -4.95
CA ILE A 21 -0.43 -12.09 -5.89
C ILE A 21 -1.01 -12.00 -7.30
N SER A 22 -1.72 -13.05 -7.77
CA SER A 22 -2.30 -13.07 -9.11
C SER A 22 -3.33 -11.96 -9.34
N LYS A 23 -4.10 -11.56 -8.30
CA LYS A 23 -5.03 -10.41 -8.40
C LYS A 23 -4.32 -9.07 -8.66
N LEU A 24 -3.06 -8.94 -8.29
CA LEU A 24 -2.26 -7.72 -8.49
C LEU A 24 -1.49 -7.73 -9.81
N ALA A 25 -1.45 -8.86 -10.51
CA ALA A 25 -0.73 -9.03 -11.77
C ALA A 25 -1.55 -8.64 -13.02
N TYR A 26 -2.65 -7.90 -12.86
CA TYR A 26 -3.51 -7.50 -13.98
C TYR A 26 -2.72 -6.68 -15.03
N GLY A 27 -2.86 -7.06 -16.31
CA GLY A 27 -2.17 -6.38 -17.41
C GLY A 27 -0.65 -6.58 -17.46
N LEU A 28 -0.08 -7.46 -16.63
CA LEU A 28 1.30 -7.91 -16.77
C LEU A 28 1.38 -9.06 -17.76
N ASN A 29 2.54 -9.26 -18.39
CA ASN A 29 2.74 -10.34 -19.34
C ASN A 29 2.91 -11.68 -18.60
N PRO A 30 1.97 -12.64 -18.73
CA PRO A 30 2.04 -13.92 -18.01
C PRO A 30 3.17 -14.83 -18.49
N ASP A 31 3.70 -14.62 -19.70
CA ASP A 31 4.81 -15.41 -20.24
C ASP A 31 6.14 -15.08 -19.53
N PHE A 32 6.23 -13.87 -18.95
CA PHE A 32 7.44 -13.39 -18.28
C PHE A 32 7.25 -13.16 -16.77
N CYS A 33 6.04 -12.79 -16.33
CA CYS A 33 5.70 -12.51 -14.94
C CYS A 33 4.90 -13.67 -14.33
N ASP A 34 5.61 -14.73 -13.93
CA ASP A 34 5.01 -15.88 -13.27
C ASP A 34 4.74 -15.59 -11.78
N THR A 35 3.46 -15.40 -11.44
CA THR A 35 2.98 -15.18 -10.07
C THR A 35 3.02 -16.43 -9.19
N VAL A 36 2.93 -17.63 -9.78
CA VAL A 36 3.02 -18.90 -9.08
C VAL A 36 4.45 -19.11 -8.60
N LEU A 37 5.43 -18.79 -9.44
CA LEU A 37 6.85 -18.84 -9.06
C LEU A 37 7.18 -17.90 -7.90
N VAL A 38 6.59 -16.70 -7.87
CA VAL A 38 6.74 -15.78 -6.72
C VAL A 38 6.13 -16.41 -5.47
N ALA A 39 4.90 -16.91 -5.56
CA ALA A 39 4.23 -17.54 -4.43
C ALA A 39 5.01 -18.74 -3.86
N GLN A 40 5.60 -19.57 -4.72
CA GLN A 40 6.44 -20.71 -4.31
C GLN A 40 7.65 -20.24 -3.49
N LYS A 41 8.36 -19.22 -3.98
CA LYS A 41 9.51 -18.64 -3.27
C LYS A 41 9.12 -18.02 -1.94
N VAL A 42 7.99 -17.32 -1.89
CA VAL A 42 7.46 -16.73 -0.66
C VAL A 42 7.12 -17.81 0.37
N THR A 43 6.48 -18.90 -0.06
CA THR A 43 6.11 -19.99 0.87
C THR A 43 7.31 -20.67 1.53
N ALA A 44 8.49 -20.66 0.89
CA ALA A 44 9.70 -21.20 1.50
C ALA A 44 10.18 -20.36 2.71
N GLY A 45 9.82 -19.06 2.78
CA GLY A 45 10.17 -18.16 3.87
C GLY A 45 9.10 -18.06 4.97
N VAL A 46 8.01 -18.82 4.88
CA VAL A 46 6.90 -18.75 5.83
C VAL A 46 7.17 -19.57 7.10
N TYR A 47 6.89 -18.97 8.25
CA TYR A 47 6.99 -19.60 9.56
C TYR A 47 5.67 -19.47 10.35
N LYS A 48 5.53 -20.26 11.42
CA LYS A 48 4.34 -20.23 12.28
C LYS A 48 4.22 -18.88 12.98
N GLY A 49 3.10 -18.19 12.76
CA GLY A 49 2.82 -16.89 13.38
C GLY A 49 3.17 -15.69 12.50
N VAL A 50 3.65 -15.91 11.26
CA VAL A 50 3.86 -14.82 10.30
C VAL A 50 2.59 -14.00 10.11
N THR A 51 2.72 -12.68 10.16
CA THR A 51 1.61 -11.76 9.92
C THR A 51 1.34 -11.59 8.43
N THR A 52 0.13 -11.16 8.07
CA THR A 52 -0.18 -10.87 6.66
C THR A 52 0.60 -9.67 6.10
N HIS A 53 1.11 -8.79 6.96
CA HIS A 53 1.96 -7.67 6.56
C HIS A 53 3.37 -8.11 6.21
N GLU A 54 3.98 -8.95 7.06
CA GLU A 54 5.31 -9.52 6.79
C GLU A 54 5.29 -10.41 5.55
N LEU A 55 4.20 -11.14 5.33
CA LEU A 55 4.03 -11.98 4.15
C LEU A 55 4.00 -11.17 2.86
N ASP A 56 3.30 -10.03 2.84
CA ASP A 56 3.26 -9.15 1.68
C ASP A 56 4.59 -8.42 1.47
N GLU A 57 5.29 -8.04 2.54
CA GLU A 57 6.64 -7.45 2.44
C GLU A 57 7.61 -8.46 1.80
N LEU A 58 7.60 -9.71 2.28
CA LEU A 58 8.40 -10.79 1.70
C LEU A 58 8.03 -11.04 0.23
N ALA A 59 6.75 -10.99 -0.12
CA ALA A 59 6.28 -11.16 -1.50
C ALA A 59 6.74 -10.01 -2.41
N ALA A 60 6.69 -8.77 -1.94
CA ALA A 60 7.16 -7.60 -2.69
C ALA A 60 8.68 -7.67 -2.92
N GLU A 61 9.47 -8.01 -1.90
CA GLU A 61 10.92 -8.17 -2.02
C GLU A 61 11.30 -9.34 -2.94
N THR A 62 10.57 -10.46 -2.84
CA THR A 62 10.77 -11.61 -3.73
C THR A 62 10.50 -11.22 -5.18
N ALA A 63 9.40 -10.53 -5.48
CA ALA A 63 9.10 -10.04 -6.81
C ALA A 63 10.17 -9.05 -7.31
N ALA A 64 10.58 -8.10 -6.47
CA ALA A 64 11.60 -7.11 -6.83
C ALA A 64 12.97 -7.76 -7.17
N SER A 65 13.35 -8.83 -6.47
CA SER A 65 14.57 -9.58 -6.79
C SER A 65 14.51 -10.25 -8.17
N MET A 66 13.31 -10.46 -8.71
CA MET A 66 13.07 -11.07 -10.01
C MET A 66 12.96 -10.05 -11.14
N THR A 67 13.07 -8.74 -10.86
CA THR A 67 13.14 -7.69 -11.90
C THR A 67 14.30 -7.88 -12.87
N ALA A 68 15.39 -8.52 -12.43
CA ALA A 68 16.50 -8.91 -13.31
C ALA A 68 16.07 -9.89 -14.43
N LYS A 69 14.93 -10.57 -14.29
CA LYS A 69 14.35 -11.44 -15.33
C LYS A 69 13.43 -10.67 -16.29
N HIS A 70 12.55 -9.82 -15.75
CA HIS A 70 11.61 -9.03 -16.55
C HIS A 70 11.11 -7.81 -15.74
N PRO A 71 10.95 -6.62 -16.37
CA PRO A 71 10.49 -5.41 -15.69
C PRO A 71 9.10 -5.52 -15.03
N ASP A 72 8.19 -6.35 -15.56
CA ASP A 72 6.86 -6.55 -14.97
C ASP A 72 6.90 -7.05 -13.51
N TYR A 73 7.98 -7.74 -13.11
CA TYR A 73 8.18 -8.12 -11.70
C TYR A 73 8.35 -6.90 -10.79
N SER A 74 8.91 -5.81 -11.31
CA SER A 74 9.02 -4.53 -10.60
C SER A 74 7.65 -3.89 -10.40
N THR A 75 6.81 -3.90 -11.43
CA THR A 75 5.41 -3.44 -11.31
C THR A 75 4.63 -4.33 -10.33
N LEU A 76 4.77 -5.65 -10.40
CA LEU A 76 4.13 -6.56 -9.45
C LEU A 76 4.58 -6.28 -8.01
N ALA A 77 5.88 -6.12 -7.78
CA ALA A 77 6.44 -5.80 -6.48
C ALA A 77 5.85 -4.49 -5.91
N ALA A 78 5.77 -3.44 -6.74
CA ALA A 78 5.19 -2.16 -6.37
C ALA A 78 3.73 -2.31 -5.94
N ARG A 79 2.94 -3.06 -6.71
CA ARG A 79 1.52 -3.28 -6.42
C ARG A 79 1.30 -4.08 -5.14
N ILE A 80 2.17 -5.06 -4.85
CA ILE A 80 2.12 -5.81 -3.58
C ILE A 80 2.41 -4.85 -2.42
N ALA A 81 3.46 -4.03 -2.51
CA ALA A 81 3.83 -3.09 -1.46
C ALA A 81 2.75 -2.03 -1.21
N VAL A 82 2.16 -1.47 -2.28
CA VAL A 82 1.03 -0.53 -2.21
C VAL A 82 -0.20 -1.18 -1.59
N SER A 83 -0.55 -2.40 -2.03
CA SER A 83 -1.68 -3.15 -1.45
C SER A 83 -1.47 -3.45 0.04
N ASN A 84 -0.23 -3.73 0.44
CA ASN A 84 0.12 -3.95 1.85
C ASN A 84 -0.07 -2.67 2.66
N LEU A 85 0.41 -1.54 2.14
CA LEU A 85 0.30 -0.24 2.79
C LEU A 85 -1.15 0.20 2.92
N HIS A 86 -1.99 0.01 1.89
CA HIS A 86 -3.43 0.30 1.95
C HIS A 86 -4.17 -0.45 3.07
N LYS A 87 -3.66 -1.58 3.57
CA LYS A 87 -4.27 -2.30 4.71
C LYS A 87 -4.09 -1.56 6.04
N SER A 88 -3.02 -0.78 6.19
CA SER A 88 -2.71 0.00 7.39
C SER A 88 -3.07 1.47 7.23
N THR A 89 -3.87 1.82 6.22
CA THR A 89 -4.33 3.19 5.97
C THR A 89 -5.84 3.27 6.05
N ASN A 90 -6.36 4.40 6.51
CA ASN A 90 -7.76 4.77 6.37
C ASN A 90 -8.16 4.94 4.90
N LYS A 91 -9.47 4.86 4.60
CA LYS A 91 -9.96 4.86 3.20
C LYS A 91 -10.37 6.22 2.66
N SER A 92 -10.50 7.22 3.52
CA SER A 92 -10.88 8.60 3.16
C SER A 92 -9.81 9.55 3.67
N PHE A 93 -9.40 10.53 2.88
CA PHE A 93 -8.42 11.54 3.29
C PHE A 93 -8.91 12.41 4.45
N SER A 94 -10.22 12.59 4.54
CA SER A 94 -10.86 13.48 5.51
C SER A 94 -11.28 12.81 6.83
N GLU A 95 -10.95 11.53 7.07
CA GLU A 95 -11.16 10.95 8.40
C GLU A 95 -10.29 11.71 9.46
N PRO A 96 -10.55 11.59 10.77
CA PRO A 96 -9.73 12.24 11.80
C PRO A 96 -8.41 11.50 12.06
N GLY A 97 -7.33 12.27 12.21
CA GLY A 97 -5.96 11.76 12.33
C GLY A 97 -5.52 11.47 13.76
N TYR A 98 -4.82 10.35 13.92
CA TYR A 98 -3.88 9.96 14.98
C TYR A 98 -4.19 10.36 16.43
N VAL A 99 -4.59 9.35 17.22
CA VAL A 99 -4.50 9.38 18.67
C VAL A 99 -3.17 8.77 19.09
N ASN A 100 -2.37 9.49 19.87
CA ASN A 100 -1.10 8.98 20.35
C ASN A 100 -1.32 7.89 21.41
N GLU A 101 -1.08 6.64 21.04
CA GLU A 101 -1.33 5.47 21.89
C GLU A 101 -0.54 5.47 23.21
N ARG A 102 0.58 6.20 23.28
CA ARG A 102 1.44 6.24 24.48
C ARG A 102 0.88 7.10 25.60
N ASN A 103 0.09 8.12 25.29
CA ASN A 103 -0.42 9.07 26.28
C ASN A 103 -1.92 9.34 26.16
N GLY A 104 -2.60 8.77 25.16
CA GLY A 104 -4.03 8.91 24.93
C GLY A 104 -4.47 10.35 24.64
N LYS A 105 -3.53 11.24 24.32
CA LYS A 105 -3.81 12.65 24.04
C LYS A 105 -3.80 12.90 22.54
N ASP A 106 -4.68 13.81 22.12
CA ASP A 106 -4.64 14.39 20.80
C ASP A 106 -3.25 14.96 20.56
N SER A 107 -2.55 14.37 19.60
CA SER A 107 -1.24 14.84 19.13
C SER A 107 -1.41 15.23 17.67
N PRO A 108 -2.16 16.32 17.39
CA PRO A 108 -2.42 16.74 16.02
C PRO A 108 -1.09 17.11 15.35
N LEU A 109 -0.79 16.40 14.29
CA LEU A 109 0.44 16.56 13.50
C LEU A 109 0.28 17.60 12.38
N VAL A 110 -0.95 18.07 12.18
CA VAL A 110 -1.32 19.17 11.30
C VAL A 110 -1.95 20.29 12.13
N SER A 111 -1.89 21.53 11.64
CA SER A 111 -2.52 22.65 12.33
C SER A 111 -4.04 22.49 12.36
N GLU A 112 -4.68 22.97 13.42
CA GLU A 112 -6.14 22.99 13.54
C GLU A 112 -6.80 23.73 12.36
N SER A 113 -6.18 24.83 11.89
CA SER A 113 -6.63 25.56 10.70
C SER A 113 -6.64 24.70 9.43
N PHE A 114 -5.64 23.85 9.24
CA PHE A 114 -5.56 22.95 8.10
C PHE A 114 -6.58 21.82 8.23
N TYR A 115 -6.70 21.24 9.42
CA TYR A 115 -7.71 20.23 9.71
C TYR A 115 -9.12 20.75 9.42
N ASN A 116 -9.48 21.91 9.95
CA ASN A 116 -10.79 22.52 9.74
C ASN A 116 -11.06 22.79 8.24
N PHE A 117 -10.07 23.26 7.49
CA PHE A 117 -10.18 23.43 6.04
C PHE A 117 -10.43 22.10 5.30
N VAL A 118 -9.72 21.04 5.68
CA VAL A 118 -9.92 19.70 5.11
C VAL A 118 -11.32 19.19 5.42
N MET A 119 -11.78 19.33 6.67
CA MET A 119 -13.11 18.90 7.09
C MET A 119 -14.22 19.71 6.40
N GLU A 120 -14.06 21.03 6.25
CA GLU A 120 -14.99 21.89 5.53
C GLU A 120 -15.14 21.51 4.05
N HIS A 121 -14.08 20.93 3.46
CA HIS A 121 -14.05 20.52 2.06
C HIS A 121 -13.93 19.01 1.84
N ALA A 122 -14.24 18.21 2.87
CA ALA A 122 -14.03 16.76 2.92
C ALA A 122 -14.53 16.03 1.67
N ASN A 123 -15.83 16.20 1.36
CA ASN A 123 -16.47 15.58 0.19
C ASN A 123 -15.79 15.96 -1.13
N ARG A 124 -15.34 17.22 -1.26
CA ARG A 124 -14.69 17.70 -2.48
C ARG A 124 -13.29 17.14 -2.60
N LEU A 125 -12.56 17.02 -1.51
CA LEU A 125 -11.19 16.50 -1.50
C LEU A 125 -11.19 14.98 -1.72
N ASP A 126 -12.01 14.24 -0.97
CA ASP A 126 -12.11 12.78 -1.09
C ASP A 126 -12.56 12.34 -2.48
N SER A 127 -13.54 13.02 -3.07
CA SER A 127 -14.01 12.69 -4.43
C SER A 127 -12.99 12.95 -5.54
N LYS A 128 -11.89 13.67 -5.26
CA LYS A 128 -10.82 13.96 -6.21
C LYS A 128 -9.63 13.01 -6.09
N ILE A 129 -9.54 12.25 -5.00
CA ILE A 129 -8.45 11.30 -4.77
C ILE A 129 -8.78 10.00 -5.50
N ILE A 130 -7.82 9.52 -6.30
CA ILE A 130 -7.96 8.29 -7.09
C ILE A 130 -6.88 7.31 -6.64
N TYR A 131 -7.23 6.47 -5.65
CA TYR A 131 -6.31 5.51 -5.03
C TYR A 131 -5.72 4.48 -6.01
N ASP A 132 -6.43 4.17 -7.09
CA ASP A 132 -5.92 3.24 -8.12
C ASP A 132 -4.64 3.74 -8.80
N ARG A 133 -4.35 5.04 -8.73
CA ARG A 133 -3.11 5.61 -9.26
C ARG A 133 -1.88 5.14 -8.49
N ASP A 134 -2.03 4.75 -7.23
CA ASP A 134 -0.92 4.24 -6.42
C ASP A 134 -0.36 2.93 -6.99
N PHE A 135 -1.14 2.16 -7.76
CA PHE A 135 -0.67 0.92 -8.40
C PHE A 135 0.13 1.13 -9.69
N HIS A 136 0.38 2.38 -10.09
CA HIS A 136 1.16 2.73 -11.28
C HIS A 136 2.62 3.08 -10.96
N TYR A 137 3.00 3.13 -9.68
CA TYR A 137 4.38 3.35 -9.30
C TYR A 137 5.25 2.12 -9.60
N ASP A 138 6.52 2.36 -9.86
CA ASP A 138 7.53 1.33 -9.93
C ASP A 138 8.12 1.04 -8.55
N TYR A 139 8.54 -0.20 -8.28
CA TYR A 139 8.96 -0.62 -6.94
C TYR A 139 10.20 0.11 -6.46
N PHE A 140 11.15 0.36 -7.37
CA PHE A 140 12.35 1.11 -7.03
C PHE A 140 12.04 2.58 -6.74
N GLY A 141 11.18 3.23 -7.51
CA GLY A 141 10.71 4.59 -7.17
C GLY A 141 10.00 4.63 -5.82
N PHE A 142 9.20 3.60 -5.50
CA PHE A 142 8.46 3.54 -4.25
C PHE A 142 9.34 3.28 -3.00
N LYS A 143 10.34 2.40 -3.11
CA LYS A 143 11.18 2.00 -1.96
C LYS A 143 12.50 2.78 -1.85
N ILE A 144 13.13 3.21 -2.97
CA ILE A 144 14.39 3.96 -2.94
C ILE A 144 14.19 5.42 -2.53
N ASP A 145 13.13 6.09 -2.98
CA ASP A 145 12.92 7.52 -2.68
C ASP A 145 12.44 7.76 -1.23
N ASN A 146 12.49 6.73 -0.37
CA ASN A 146 11.92 6.72 0.98
C ASN A 146 10.46 7.17 1.01
N ILE A 147 9.78 7.09 -0.13
CA ILE A 147 8.35 7.34 -0.25
C ILE A 147 7.62 6.38 0.68
N TYR A 148 8.00 5.10 0.67
CA TYR A 148 7.41 4.11 1.57
C TYR A 148 7.54 4.48 3.06
N ASP A 149 8.72 4.84 3.53
CA ASP A 149 8.95 5.19 4.94
C ASP A 149 8.23 6.48 5.33
N THR A 150 8.26 7.47 4.43
CA THR A 150 7.52 8.71 4.59
C THR A 150 6.02 8.44 4.64
N LEU A 151 5.49 7.59 3.76
CA LEU A 151 4.09 7.19 3.77
C LEU A 151 3.71 6.35 5.00
N LYS A 152 4.63 5.56 5.54
CA LYS A 152 4.42 4.79 6.77
C LYS A 152 4.37 5.68 8.01
N GLN A 153 5.16 6.76 8.03
CA GLN A 153 5.01 7.83 9.01
C GLN A 153 3.72 8.62 8.75
N CYS A 154 3.43 8.97 7.49
CA CYS A 154 2.22 9.70 7.13
C CYS A 154 0.95 8.90 7.40
N THR A 155 0.94 7.58 7.35
CA THR A 155 -0.21 6.77 7.78
C THR A 155 -0.43 6.80 9.28
N THR A 156 0.64 7.05 10.03
CA THR A 156 0.56 7.38 11.44
C THR A 156 0.09 8.83 11.65
N ILE A 157 0.10 9.69 10.63
CA ILE A 157 -0.13 11.14 10.78
C ILE A 157 -1.42 11.64 10.10
N SER A 158 -1.78 11.04 8.99
CA SER A 158 -2.85 11.41 8.08
C SER A 158 -3.89 10.33 8.10
N ALA A 159 -5.14 10.78 8.11
CA ALA A 159 -6.27 9.93 8.29
C ALA A 159 -6.83 9.35 6.99
N GLY A 160 -6.06 9.28 5.89
CA GLY A 160 -6.50 8.61 4.68
C GLY A 160 -5.39 8.17 3.77
N GLY A 161 -5.71 7.13 3.00
CA GLY A 161 -4.82 6.35 2.15
C GLY A 161 -3.81 7.19 1.39
N ILE A 162 -2.57 6.69 1.41
CA ILE A 162 -1.45 7.02 0.53
C ILE A 162 -1.63 8.33 -0.25
N GLY A 163 -1.06 9.41 0.28
CA GLY A 163 -1.00 10.73 -0.34
C GLY A 163 -0.09 10.82 -1.57
N LEU A 164 0.13 9.72 -2.33
CA LEU A 164 0.88 9.78 -3.59
C LEU A 164 0.05 10.40 -4.71
N SER A 165 -1.28 10.22 -4.67
CA SER A 165 -2.21 10.88 -5.58
C SER A 165 -2.38 12.39 -5.36
N ALA A 166 -1.97 12.93 -4.19
CA ALA A 166 -1.94 14.37 -3.96
C ALA A 166 -0.83 15.07 -4.77
N HIS A 167 0.18 14.32 -5.21
CA HIS A 167 1.34 14.84 -5.94
C HIS A 167 1.01 15.35 -7.36
N ASN A 168 -0.23 15.17 -7.83
CA ASN A 168 -0.73 15.69 -9.11
C ASN A 168 -1.94 16.64 -8.95
N ILE A 169 -2.20 17.16 -7.75
CA ILE A 169 -3.09 18.33 -7.56
C ILE A 169 -2.29 19.57 -7.94
N ARG A 170 -2.12 19.80 -9.25
CA ARG A 170 -1.65 21.08 -9.76
C ARG A 170 -2.70 22.11 -9.39
N ALA A 171 -2.37 23.08 -8.53
CA ALA A 171 -3.20 24.25 -8.35
C ALA A 171 -3.41 24.87 -9.75
N THR A 172 -4.62 24.76 -10.30
CA THR A 172 -5.01 25.59 -11.43
C THR A 172 -4.90 27.02 -10.95
N ARG A 173 -3.81 27.70 -11.35
CA ARG A 173 -3.70 29.15 -11.19
C ARG A 173 -4.95 29.72 -11.85
N HIS A 174 -5.86 30.24 -11.04
CA HIS A 174 -6.90 31.10 -11.56
C HIS A 174 -6.17 32.30 -12.16
N SER A 175 -6.16 32.38 -13.48
CA SER A 175 -5.73 33.55 -14.22
C SER A 175 -6.71 34.68 -13.88
N SER A 176 -6.38 35.49 -12.87
CA SER A 176 -6.97 36.81 -12.72
C SER A 176 -5.99 37.81 -13.30
N VAL A 177 -5.98 37.91 -14.64
CA VAL A 177 -5.53 39.11 -15.33
C VAL A 177 -6.77 39.77 -15.90
N THR A 178 -7.35 40.69 -15.13
CA THR A 178 -7.98 41.90 -15.65
C THR A 178 -8.09 42.91 -14.50
N MET A 179 -7.18 43.87 -14.46
CA MET A 179 -7.45 45.31 -14.59
C MET A 179 -6.13 46.02 -14.88
#